data_AF-A0A1Y5GNI3-F1
#
_entry.id   AF-A0A1Y5GNI3-F1
#
_cell.length_a   1.000
_cell.length_b   1.000
_cell.length_c   1.000
_cell.angle_alpha   90.00
_cell.angle_beta   90.00
_cell.angle_gamma   90.00
#
_symmetry.space_group_name_H-M   'P 1'
#
loop_
_entity.id
_entity.type
_entity.pdbx_description
1 polymer ?
#
loop_
_entity_poly.entity_id
_entity_poly.type
_entity_poly.pdbx_seq_one_letter_code
_entity_poly.pdbx_strand_id
1 'polypeptide(L)'
;MSSTKDEQKLALVSRMLSYQQDNGESTPVTLKQLSSKLPEEYRETIDDVNRIISGDARVLSGYDSARFLMLIKLMNVARSEGVDTTTMLANISQSVTEAINQADDFWGVFQTLMSYLVVVFAIAMMVVSIFMEKVLPEFRDVFDDFNAELPEFTRFVLDNELALFIIVIGIGQCVLVSALLSVHIKGRVSAFEPLSRWCRLIPGIRDLHSIYGYYLYIQYARILMQTGMKSVDALSHGKILAQVDTDNIHELSILDDGVAIASDMRVLDKELPHQIQQVSVKFIKQMTIIRDRITRSTQAATGVIIGGLIIAMYLPIFQLGSTT
;
A
#
# COMPACT_ATOMS: atom_id res chain seq x y z
N MET A 1 12.69 -20.47 -14.29
CA MET A 1 12.74 -19.65 -13.06
C MET A 1 13.91 -18.72 -13.22
N SER A 2 13.68 -17.47 -13.64
CA SER A 2 14.75 -16.48 -13.77
C SER A 2 15.22 -16.12 -12.37
N SER A 3 16.49 -16.38 -12.05
CA SER A 3 17.11 -15.90 -10.81
C SER A 3 17.05 -14.38 -10.86
N THR A 4 16.23 -13.77 -10.03
CA THR A 4 16.08 -12.32 -9.96
C THR A 4 17.35 -11.73 -9.39
N LYS A 5 17.87 -10.68 -10.04
CA LYS A 5 19.12 -10.02 -9.64
C LYS A 5 18.96 -9.38 -8.25
N ASP A 6 20.04 -9.40 -7.48
CA ASP A 6 20.02 -8.96 -6.09
C ASP A 6 20.16 -7.43 -5.96
N GLU A 7 19.10 -6.78 -5.50
CA GLU A 7 19.02 -5.34 -5.24
C GLU A 7 20.04 -4.88 -4.19
N GLN A 8 20.34 -5.70 -3.19
CA GLN A 8 21.33 -5.34 -2.16
C GLN A 8 22.73 -5.25 -2.76
N LYS A 9 23.06 -6.14 -3.70
CA LYS A 9 24.33 -6.08 -4.44
C LYS A 9 24.41 -4.82 -5.29
N LEU A 10 23.34 -4.46 -6.00
CA LEU A 10 23.30 -3.25 -6.82
C LEU A 10 23.46 -1.98 -5.97
N ALA A 11 22.76 -1.91 -4.84
CA ALA A 11 22.87 -0.80 -3.90
C ALA A 11 24.29 -0.70 -3.32
N LEU A 12 24.91 -1.84 -2.95
CA LEU A 12 26.28 -1.88 -2.43
C LEU A 12 27.29 -1.37 -3.46
N VAL A 13 27.26 -1.92 -4.68
CA VAL A 13 28.20 -1.53 -5.75
C VAL A 13 28.02 -0.06 -6.10
N SER A 14 26.78 0.41 -6.24
CA SER A 14 26.49 1.83 -6.50
C SER A 14 27.02 2.72 -5.38
N ARG A 15 26.80 2.36 -4.12
CA ARG A 15 27.27 3.14 -2.96
C ARG A 15 28.79 3.18 -2.87
N MET A 16 29.46 2.05 -3.07
CA MET A 16 30.92 1.99 -3.09
C MET A 16 31.50 2.82 -4.23
N LEU A 17 30.85 2.82 -5.39
CA LEU A 17 31.20 3.68 -6.50
C LEU A 17 31.07 5.15 -6.13
N SER A 18 29.93 5.56 -5.57
CA SER A 18 29.70 6.94 -5.10
C SER A 18 30.78 7.38 -4.12
N TYR A 19 31.14 6.54 -3.14
CA TYR A 19 32.17 6.87 -2.14
C TYR A 19 33.55 7.10 -2.76
N GLN A 20 33.93 6.36 -3.80
CA GLN A 20 35.22 6.57 -4.45
C GLN A 20 35.21 7.77 -5.40
N GLN A 21 34.07 8.04 -6.03
CA GLN A 21 33.89 9.25 -6.84
C GLN A 21 33.93 10.52 -5.99
N ASP A 22 33.35 10.49 -4.78
CA ASP A 22 33.46 11.58 -3.79
C ASP A 22 34.93 11.81 -3.37
N ASN A 23 35.75 10.77 -3.40
CA ASN A 23 37.19 10.85 -3.17
C ASN A 23 37.99 11.23 -4.44
N GLY A 24 37.32 11.61 -5.53
CA GLY A 24 37.94 12.07 -6.77
C GLY A 24 38.38 10.96 -7.74
N GLU A 25 38.00 9.71 -7.51
CA GLU A 25 38.35 8.60 -8.38
C GLU A 25 37.38 8.46 -9.57
N SER A 26 37.91 8.16 -10.76
CA SER A 26 37.08 8.02 -11.97
C SER A 26 36.30 6.70 -11.97
N THR A 27 35.08 6.73 -12.50
CA THR A 27 34.19 5.56 -12.63
C THR A 27 34.85 4.31 -13.19
N PRO A 28 35.60 4.34 -14.32
CA PRO A 28 36.18 3.13 -14.89
C PRO A 28 37.25 2.50 -13.98
N VAL A 29 37.99 3.33 -13.24
CA VAL A 29 39.01 2.87 -12.29
C VAL A 29 38.34 2.21 -11.08
N THR A 30 37.33 2.88 -10.51
CA THR A 30 36.60 2.34 -9.36
C THR A 30 35.90 1.03 -9.70
N LEU A 31 35.19 0.95 -10.84
CA LEU A 31 34.53 -0.30 -11.25
C LEU A 31 35.53 -1.44 -11.42
N LYS A 32 36.71 -1.17 -11.97
CA LYS A 32 37.79 -2.17 -12.07
C LYS A 32 38.30 -2.62 -10.69
N GLN A 33 38.43 -1.70 -9.74
CA GLN A 33 38.82 -2.03 -8.36
C GLN A 33 37.76 -2.83 -7.61
N LEU A 34 36.48 -2.46 -7.76
CA LEU A 34 35.36 -3.20 -7.19
C LEU A 34 35.31 -4.61 -7.77
N SER A 35 35.55 -4.74 -9.07
CA SER A 35 35.64 -6.04 -9.74
C SER A 35 36.78 -6.90 -9.16
N SER A 36 37.93 -6.33 -8.79
CA SER A 36 39.04 -7.12 -8.25
C SER A 36 38.89 -7.47 -6.76
N LYS A 37 38.14 -6.68 -5.99
CA LYS A 37 37.98 -6.86 -4.53
C LYS A 37 36.71 -7.60 -4.12
N LEU A 38 35.63 -7.50 -4.88
CA LEU A 38 34.36 -8.16 -4.56
C LEU A 38 34.35 -9.62 -5.05
N PRO A 39 33.55 -10.49 -4.39
CA PRO A 39 33.36 -11.87 -4.83
C PRO A 39 32.82 -11.96 -6.27
N GLU A 40 33.06 -13.09 -6.95
CA GLU A 40 32.63 -13.35 -8.34
C GLU A 40 31.14 -13.12 -8.58
N GLU A 41 30.30 -13.33 -7.56
CA GLU A 41 28.86 -13.12 -7.64
C GLU A 41 28.43 -11.66 -7.90
N TYR A 42 29.34 -10.68 -7.77
CA TYR A 42 29.08 -9.26 -8.03
C TYR A 42 29.44 -8.83 -9.45
N ARG A 43 30.09 -9.69 -10.25
CA ARG A 43 30.57 -9.35 -11.59
C ARG A 43 29.44 -8.85 -12.49
N GLU A 44 28.31 -9.55 -12.47
CA GLU A 44 27.12 -9.18 -13.24
C GLU A 44 26.55 -7.83 -12.77
N THR A 45 26.45 -7.60 -11.47
CA THR A 45 26.00 -6.32 -10.91
C THR A 45 26.92 -5.16 -11.25
N ILE A 46 28.24 -5.37 -11.26
CA ILE A 46 29.23 -4.35 -11.63
C ILE A 46 29.08 -3.97 -13.11
N ASP A 47 28.87 -4.96 -13.99
CA ASP A 47 28.55 -4.71 -15.40
C ASP A 47 27.23 -3.94 -15.54
N ASP A 48 26.21 -4.32 -14.78
CA ASP A 48 24.92 -3.63 -14.79
C ASP A 48 25.06 -2.15 -14.39
N VAL A 49 25.83 -1.85 -13.33
CA VAL A 49 26.13 -0.46 -12.92
C VAL A 49 26.84 0.30 -14.03
N ASN A 50 27.85 -0.32 -14.68
CA ASN A 50 28.54 0.28 -15.81
C ASN A 50 27.60 0.62 -16.97
N ARG A 51 26.66 -0.29 -17.29
CA ARG A 51 25.66 -0.10 -18.35
C ARG A 51 24.66 1.00 -18.00
N ILE A 52 24.19 1.07 -16.75
CA ILE A 52 23.28 2.13 -16.27
C ILE A 52 23.93 3.50 -16.42
N ILE A 53 25.19 3.61 -15.98
CA ILE A 53 26.02 4.82 -16.10
C ILE A 53 26.21 5.22 -17.55
N SER A 54 26.45 4.24 -18.42
CA SER A 54 26.60 4.44 -19.87
C SER A 54 25.28 4.77 -20.59
N GLY A 55 24.17 4.88 -19.84
CA GLY A 55 22.87 5.30 -20.36
C GLY A 55 21.88 4.17 -20.59
N ASP A 56 22.28 2.90 -20.49
CA ASP A 56 21.41 1.74 -20.68
C ASP A 56 20.67 1.36 -19.39
N ALA A 57 19.68 2.18 -19.02
CA ALA A 57 18.84 1.95 -17.84
C ALA A 57 17.93 0.70 -17.97
N ARG A 58 17.84 0.07 -19.16
CA ARG A 58 17.03 -1.15 -19.39
C ARG A 58 17.50 -2.34 -18.56
N VAL A 59 18.77 -2.34 -18.15
CA VAL A 59 19.36 -3.39 -17.31
C VAL A 59 18.64 -3.53 -15.98
N LEU A 60 18.09 -2.44 -15.46
CA LEU A 60 17.32 -2.42 -14.23
C LEU A 60 16.03 -3.26 -14.32
N SER A 61 15.55 -3.60 -15.54
CA SER A 61 14.42 -4.53 -15.71
C SER A 61 14.73 -5.98 -15.32
N GLY A 62 16.01 -6.35 -15.22
CA GLY A 62 16.44 -7.66 -14.70
C GLY A 62 16.35 -7.77 -13.17
N TYR A 63 16.09 -6.65 -12.49
CA TYR A 63 15.86 -6.59 -11.05
C TYR A 63 14.35 -6.58 -10.80
N ASP A 64 13.86 -7.49 -9.95
CA ASP A 64 12.43 -7.82 -9.81
C ASP A 64 11.60 -6.77 -9.07
N SER A 65 12.24 -5.73 -8.53
CA SER A 65 11.53 -4.78 -7.67
C SER A 65 10.92 -3.65 -8.51
N ALA A 66 9.60 -3.50 -8.38
CA ALA A 66 8.82 -2.46 -9.05
C ALA A 66 9.35 -1.03 -8.77
N ARG A 67 10.15 -0.86 -7.71
CA ARG A 67 10.90 0.34 -7.31
C ARG A 67 11.84 0.84 -8.40
N PHE A 68 12.48 -0.07 -9.10
CA PHE A 68 13.47 0.27 -10.13
C PHE A 68 12.84 0.98 -11.32
N LEU A 69 11.57 0.71 -11.63
CA LEU A 69 10.87 1.42 -12.69
C LEU A 69 10.73 2.92 -12.36
N MET A 70 10.41 3.25 -11.10
CA MET A 70 10.33 4.64 -10.67
C MET A 70 11.72 5.29 -10.61
N LEU A 71 12.74 4.56 -10.15
CA LEU A 71 14.13 5.02 -10.20
C LEU A 71 14.54 5.40 -11.62
N ILE A 72 14.26 4.55 -12.62
CA ILE A 72 14.54 4.82 -14.04
C ILE A 72 13.80 6.07 -14.51
N LYS A 73 12.52 6.23 -14.15
CA LYS A 73 11.73 7.43 -14.51
C LYS A 73 12.39 8.70 -13.95
N LEU A 74 12.77 8.71 -12.67
CA LEU A 74 13.44 9.85 -12.04
C LEU A 74 14.80 10.15 -12.66
N MET A 75 15.61 9.12 -12.94
CA MET A 75 16.91 9.28 -13.60
C MET A 75 16.78 9.82 -15.02
N ASN A 76 15.80 9.35 -15.79
CA ASN A 76 15.56 9.83 -17.14
C ASN A 76 15.14 11.31 -17.14
N VAL A 77 14.31 11.71 -16.17
CA VAL A 77 13.91 13.13 -15.98
C VAL A 77 15.12 13.99 -15.60
N ALA A 78 15.96 13.53 -14.67
CA ALA A 78 17.20 14.23 -14.33
C ALA A 78 18.13 14.37 -15.55
N ARG A 79 18.30 13.30 -16.33
CA ARG A 79 19.12 13.32 -17.55
C ARG A 79 18.56 14.26 -18.63
N SER A 80 17.24 14.35 -18.79
CA SER A 80 16.64 15.29 -19.75
C SER A 80 16.90 16.76 -19.41
N GLU A 81 17.11 17.07 -18.13
CA GLU A 81 17.51 18.40 -17.64
C GLU A 81 19.04 18.62 -17.68
N GLY A 82 19.80 17.69 -18.29
CA GLY A 82 21.25 17.79 -18.43
C GLY A 82 22.04 17.48 -17.15
N VAL A 83 21.40 16.85 -16.16
CA VAL A 83 22.03 16.48 -14.89
C VAL A 83 22.82 15.19 -15.04
N ASP A 84 24.07 15.19 -14.56
CA ASP A 84 24.89 13.99 -14.50
C ASP A 84 24.38 13.03 -13.39
N THR A 85 23.73 11.96 -13.83
CA THR A 85 23.16 10.94 -12.93
C THR A 85 24.14 9.83 -12.59
N THR A 86 25.34 9.84 -13.19
CA THR A 86 26.29 8.73 -13.11
C THR A 86 26.92 8.56 -11.72
N THR A 87 27.05 9.65 -10.97
CA THR A 87 27.57 9.67 -9.59
C THR A 87 26.46 9.54 -8.53
N MET A 88 25.19 9.57 -8.95
CA MET A 88 24.06 9.80 -8.04
C MET A 88 23.12 8.60 -7.93
N LEU A 89 23.33 7.54 -8.72
CA LEU A 89 22.52 6.31 -8.69
C LEU A 89 22.38 5.76 -7.26
N ALA A 90 23.46 5.75 -6.49
CA ALA A 90 23.45 5.29 -5.11
C ALA A 90 22.58 6.15 -4.20
N ASN A 91 22.73 7.48 -4.30
CA ASN A 91 22.01 8.45 -3.47
C ASN A 91 20.52 8.47 -3.81
N ILE A 92 20.16 8.36 -5.10
CA ILE A 92 18.79 8.26 -5.57
C ILE A 92 18.18 6.92 -5.13
N SER A 93 18.89 5.80 -5.32
CA SER A 93 18.42 4.47 -4.89
C SER A 93 18.18 4.43 -3.38
N GLN A 94 19.07 5.02 -2.58
CA GLN A 94 18.90 5.12 -1.14
C GLN A 94 17.69 5.99 -0.78
N SER A 95 17.55 7.17 -1.40
CA SER A 95 16.45 8.09 -1.10
C SER A 95 15.08 7.55 -1.52
N VAL A 96 15.02 6.81 -2.64
CA VAL A 96 13.83 6.05 -3.05
C VAL A 96 13.51 4.97 -2.02
N THR A 97 14.51 4.23 -1.54
CA THR A 97 14.32 3.19 -0.52
C THR A 97 13.78 3.77 0.78
N GLU A 98 14.36 4.87 1.26
CA GLU A 98 13.89 5.58 2.45
C GLU A 98 12.45 6.08 2.29
N ALA A 99 12.10 6.62 1.12
CA ALA A 99 10.74 7.06 0.83
C ALA A 99 9.75 5.89 0.78
N ILE A 100 10.12 4.75 0.22
CA ILE A 100 9.27 3.55 0.21
C ILE A 100 9.06 3.04 1.62
N ASN A 101 10.13 2.92 2.43
CA ASN A 101 10.02 2.43 3.80
C ASN A 101 9.11 3.34 4.63
N GLN A 102 9.24 4.66 4.50
CA GLN A 102 8.38 5.61 5.20
C GLN A 102 6.93 5.55 4.71
N ALA A 103 6.70 5.29 3.42
CA ALA A 103 5.37 5.02 2.89
C ALA A 103 4.78 3.71 3.45
N ASP A 104 5.57 2.64 3.49
CA ASP A 104 5.19 1.36 4.07
C ASP A 104 4.81 1.49 5.55
N ASP A 105 5.50 2.34 6.32
CA ASP A 105 5.18 2.58 7.73
C ASP A 105 3.75 3.11 7.92
N PHE A 106 3.38 4.19 7.20
CA PHE A 106 2.03 4.75 7.34
C PHE A 106 0.95 3.93 6.61
N TRP A 107 1.29 3.20 5.55
CA TRP A 107 0.39 2.23 4.91
C TRP A 107 0.24 0.92 5.70
N GLY A 108 1.17 0.61 6.61
CA GLY A 108 1.07 -0.55 7.50
C GLY A 108 -0.22 -0.55 8.30
N VAL A 109 -0.70 0.63 8.69
CA VAL A 109 -1.99 0.82 9.36
C VAL A 109 -3.17 0.30 8.51
N PHE A 110 -3.13 0.52 7.19
CA PHE A 110 -4.13 -0.02 6.27
C PHE A 110 -4.03 -1.54 6.13
N GLN A 111 -2.81 -2.07 5.99
CA GLN A 111 -2.58 -3.51 5.83
C GLN A 111 -3.08 -4.31 7.04
N THR A 112 -2.84 -3.81 8.26
CA THR A 112 -3.37 -4.42 9.49
C THR A 112 -4.90 -4.36 9.54
N LEU A 113 -5.51 -3.28 9.08
CA LEU A 113 -6.97 -3.17 8.99
C LEU A 113 -7.56 -4.18 7.99
N MET A 114 -6.98 -4.32 6.80
CA MET A 114 -7.43 -5.30 5.81
C MET A 114 -7.30 -6.74 6.33
N SER A 115 -6.19 -7.05 7.01
CA SER A 115 -5.98 -8.37 7.62
C SER A 115 -7.03 -8.67 8.70
N TYR A 116 -7.34 -7.69 9.55
CA TYR A 116 -8.42 -7.79 10.52
C TYR A 116 -9.77 -8.09 9.86
N LEU A 117 -10.13 -7.36 8.80
CA LEU A 117 -11.40 -7.57 8.09
C LEU A 117 -11.49 -8.97 7.45
N VAL A 118 -10.41 -9.44 6.83
CA VAL A 118 -10.34 -10.79 6.26
C VAL A 118 -10.64 -11.84 7.33
N VAL A 119 -9.98 -11.75 8.50
CA VAL A 119 -10.18 -12.70 9.59
C VAL A 119 -11.60 -12.65 10.15
N VAL A 120 -12.12 -11.45 10.43
CA VAL A 120 -13.47 -11.30 11.00
C VAL A 120 -14.54 -11.84 10.05
N PHE A 121 -14.48 -11.48 8.77
CA PHE A 121 -15.44 -11.97 7.78
C PHE A 121 -15.28 -13.46 7.51
N ALA A 122 -14.07 -14.02 7.53
CA ALA A 122 -13.86 -15.46 7.40
C ALA A 122 -14.49 -16.23 8.57
N ILE A 123 -14.34 -15.75 9.81
CA ILE A 123 -14.98 -16.34 10.98
C ILE A 123 -16.50 -16.22 10.89
N ALA A 124 -17.02 -15.04 10.51
CA ALA A 124 -18.46 -14.84 10.34
C ALA A 124 -19.05 -15.78 9.27
N MET A 125 -18.39 -15.89 8.12
CA MET A 125 -18.76 -16.85 7.07
C MET A 125 -18.78 -18.29 7.60
N MET A 126 -17.75 -18.70 8.32
CA MET A 126 -17.65 -20.05 8.89
C MET A 126 -18.80 -20.34 9.86
N VAL A 127 -19.07 -19.42 10.80
CA VAL A 127 -20.14 -19.57 11.80
C VAL A 127 -21.52 -19.66 11.13
N VAL A 128 -21.81 -18.80 10.16
CA VAL A 128 -23.09 -18.81 9.44
C VAL A 128 -23.24 -20.10 8.62
N SER A 129 -22.17 -20.58 7.98
CA SER A 129 -22.19 -21.82 7.20
C SER A 129 -22.48 -23.04 8.08
N ILE A 130 -21.79 -23.15 9.23
CA ILE A 130 -22.03 -24.24 10.19
C ILE A 130 -23.47 -24.20 10.70
N PHE A 131 -23.98 -23.01 11.02
CA PHE A 131 -25.35 -22.88 11.50
C PHE A 131 -26.36 -23.37 10.46
N MET A 132 -26.21 -23.01 9.19
CA MET A 132 -27.13 -23.47 8.14
C MET A 132 -27.04 -24.98 7.87
N GLU A 133 -25.83 -25.55 7.80
CA GLU A 133 -25.66 -26.95 7.39
C GLU A 133 -25.87 -27.95 8.53
N LYS A 134 -25.60 -27.55 9.78
CA LYS A 134 -25.61 -28.46 10.92
C LYS A 134 -26.68 -28.12 11.94
N VAL A 135 -26.75 -26.87 12.35
CA VAL A 135 -27.60 -26.47 13.48
C VAL A 135 -29.07 -26.40 13.05
N LEU A 136 -29.35 -25.81 11.89
CA LEU A 136 -30.71 -25.61 11.41
C LEU A 136 -31.46 -26.93 11.09
N PRO A 137 -30.85 -27.93 10.41
CA PRO A 137 -31.52 -29.21 10.17
C PRO A 137 -31.79 -29.99 11.45
N GLU A 138 -30.86 -29.99 12.40
CA GLU A 138 -31.05 -30.69 13.68
C GLU A 138 -32.26 -30.13 14.46
N PHE A 139 -32.45 -28.81 14.44
CA PHE A 139 -33.64 -28.21 15.05
C PHE A 139 -34.93 -28.61 14.36
N ARG A 140 -34.92 -28.75 13.03
CA ARG A 140 -36.09 -29.21 12.29
C ARG A 140 -36.48 -30.62 12.74
N ASP A 141 -35.51 -31.54 12.77
CA ASP A 141 -35.75 -32.93 13.15
C ASP A 141 -36.30 -33.03 14.58
N VAL A 142 -35.73 -32.27 15.53
CA VAL A 142 -36.22 -32.23 16.92
C VAL A 142 -37.67 -31.71 16.99
N PHE A 143 -38.00 -30.62 16.27
CA PHE A 143 -39.36 -30.07 16.30
C PHE A 143 -40.38 -30.98 15.62
N ASP A 144 -39.99 -31.64 14.53
CA ASP A 144 -40.81 -32.64 13.85
C ASP A 144 -41.12 -33.83 14.79
N ASP A 145 -40.15 -34.29 15.59
CA ASP A 145 -40.34 -35.34 16.60
C ASP A 145 -41.31 -34.95 17.74
N PHE A 146 -41.30 -33.68 18.16
CA PHE A 146 -42.26 -33.15 19.15
C PHE A 146 -43.61 -32.79 18.52
N ASN A 147 -43.80 -32.99 17.21
CA ASN A 147 -44.97 -32.57 16.45
C ASN A 147 -45.31 -31.09 16.71
N ALA A 148 -44.26 -30.27 16.87
CA ALA A 148 -44.31 -28.87 17.23
C ALA A 148 -43.89 -28.00 16.03
N GLU A 149 -44.47 -26.81 15.93
CA GLU A 149 -44.09 -25.87 14.89
C GLU A 149 -42.80 -25.14 15.24
N LEU A 150 -41.87 -25.05 14.26
CA LEU A 150 -40.66 -24.22 14.38
C LEU A 150 -41.03 -22.76 14.73
N PRO A 151 -40.23 -22.08 15.57
CA PRO A 151 -40.46 -20.67 15.88
C PRO A 151 -40.44 -19.80 14.61
N GLU A 152 -41.26 -18.74 14.59
CA GLU A 152 -41.41 -17.85 13.43
C GLU A 152 -40.09 -17.32 12.87
N PHE A 153 -39.13 -16.99 13.75
CA PHE A 153 -37.81 -16.50 13.33
C PHE A 153 -36.98 -17.57 12.62
N THR A 154 -36.97 -18.81 13.13
CA THR A 154 -36.26 -19.94 12.52
C THR A 154 -36.93 -20.38 11.23
N ARG A 155 -38.26 -20.37 11.18
CA ARG A 155 -39.04 -20.59 9.96
C ARG A 155 -38.75 -19.52 8.90
N PHE A 156 -38.69 -18.24 9.27
CA PHE A 156 -38.32 -17.16 8.35
C PHE A 156 -36.93 -17.35 7.74
N VAL A 157 -35.96 -17.78 8.54
CA VAL A 157 -34.60 -18.12 8.09
C VAL A 157 -34.64 -19.29 7.09
N LEU A 158 -35.45 -20.31 7.36
CA LEU A 158 -35.60 -21.51 6.55
C LEU A 158 -36.44 -21.29 5.27
N ASP A 159 -37.43 -20.41 5.29
CA ASP A 159 -38.21 -20.05 4.11
C ASP A 159 -37.41 -19.15 3.14
N ASN A 160 -36.36 -18.49 3.66
CA ASN A 160 -35.50 -17.58 2.90
C ASN A 160 -34.06 -18.09 2.75
N GLU A 161 -33.87 -19.39 2.48
CA GLU A 161 -32.53 -19.98 2.28
C GLU A 161 -31.70 -19.22 1.23
N LEU A 162 -32.35 -18.72 0.17
CA LEU A 162 -31.72 -17.88 -0.86
C LEU A 162 -31.13 -16.59 -0.30
N ALA A 163 -31.82 -15.92 0.63
CA ALA A 163 -31.35 -14.67 1.22
C ALA A 163 -30.10 -14.89 2.08
N LEU A 164 -30.04 -16.00 2.81
CA LEU A 164 -28.87 -16.36 3.63
C LEU A 164 -27.67 -16.76 2.76
N PHE A 165 -27.91 -17.48 1.67
CA PHE A 165 -26.87 -17.81 0.70
C PHE A 165 -26.27 -16.55 0.06
N ILE A 166 -27.10 -15.55 -0.27
CA ILE A 166 -26.66 -14.23 -0.73
C ILE A 166 -25.80 -13.53 0.32
N ILE A 167 -26.15 -13.63 1.61
CA ILE A 167 -25.35 -13.06 2.71
C ILE A 167 -23.97 -13.74 2.79
N VAL A 168 -23.91 -15.07 2.74
CA VAL A 168 -22.64 -15.83 2.79
C VAL A 168 -21.75 -15.47 1.59
N ILE A 169 -22.32 -15.42 0.38
CA ILE A 169 -21.60 -14.95 -0.82
C ILE A 169 -21.13 -13.51 -0.64
N GLY A 170 -21.98 -12.62 -0.12
CA GLY A 170 -21.65 -11.23 0.14
C GLY A 170 -20.45 -11.08 1.10
N ILE A 171 -20.44 -11.84 2.20
CA ILE A 171 -19.31 -11.89 3.14
C ILE A 171 -18.05 -12.41 2.44
N GLY A 172 -18.18 -13.43 1.57
CA GLY A 172 -17.06 -13.94 0.77
C GLY A 172 -16.48 -12.92 -0.22
N GLN A 173 -17.34 -12.14 -0.88
CA GLN A 173 -16.90 -11.04 -1.74
C GLN A 173 -16.17 -9.97 -0.93
N CYS A 174 -16.63 -9.64 0.28
CA CYS A 174 -15.93 -8.72 1.17
C CYS A 174 -14.52 -9.22 1.52
N VAL A 175 -14.36 -10.51 1.86
CA VAL A 175 -13.05 -11.13 2.13
C VAL A 175 -12.13 -11.00 0.90
N LEU A 176 -12.64 -11.40 -0.27
CA LEU A 176 -11.87 -11.36 -1.52
C LEU A 176 -11.44 -9.93 -1.87
N VAL A 177 -12.36 -8.97 -1.81
CA VAL A 177 -12.09 -7.56 -2.10
C VAL A 177 -11.06 -6.99 -1.12
N SER A 178 -11.18 -7.27 0.19
CA SER A 178 -10.18 -6.83 1.18
C SER A 178 -8.79 -7.41 0.92
N ALA A 179 -8.70 -8.70 0.57
CA ALA A 179 -7.43 -9.35 0.24
C ALA A 179 -6.80 -8.76 -1.05
N LEU A 180 -7.59 -8.63 -2.12
CA LEU A 180 -7.14 -8.08 -3.39
C LEU A 180 -6.69 -6.62 -3.26
N LEU A 181 -7.45 -5.80 -2.52
CA LEU A 181 -7.12 -4.40 -2.30
C LEU A 181 -5.83 -4.24 -1.50
N SER A 182 -5.63 -5.09 -0.48
CA SER A 182 -4.38 -5.13 0.31
C SER A 182 -3.16 -5.43 -0.57
N VAL A 183 -3.26 -6.45 -1.44
CA VAL A 183 -2.20 -6.81 -2.38
C VAL A 183 -1.96 -5.69 -3.40
N HIS A 184 -3.02 -5.12 -3.97
CA HIS A 184 -2.91 -4.07 -4.98
C HIS A 184 -2.21 -2.81 -4.44
N ILE A 185 -2.63 -2.34 -3.26
CA ILE A 185 -2.06 -1.14 -2.64
C ILE A 185 -0.61 -1.40 -2.25
N LYS A 186 -0.30 -2.54 -1.62
CA LYS A 186 1.07 -2.90 -1.27
C LYS A 186 1.97 -2.96 -2.52
N GLY A 187 1.46 -3.49 -3.63
CA GLY A 187 2.18 -3.49 -4.91
C GLY A 187 2.49 -2.08 -5.42
N ARG A 188 1.55 -1.13 -5.35
CA ARG A 188 1.77 0.25 -5.78
C ARG A 188 2.71 1.04 -4.86
N VAL A 189 2.55 0.88 -3.55
CA VAL A 189 3.40 1.55 -2.55
C VAL A 189 4.84 1.06 -2.66
N SER A 190 5.03 -0.26 -2.76
CA SER A 190 6.35 -0.86 -2.98
C SER A 190 6.92 -0.58 -4.37
N ALA A 191 6.12 -0.14 -5.34
CA ALA A 191 6.61 0.36 -6.63
C ALA A 191 7.00 1.84 -6.59
N PHE A 192 6.71 2.53 -5.48
CA PHE A 192 6.81 3.98 -5.37
C PHE A 192 6.03 4.69 -6.49
N GLU A 193 4.82 4.20 -6.78
CA GLU A 193 3.97 4.73 -7.85
C GLU A 193 2.66 5.31 -7.30
N PRO A 194 2.04 6.29 -8.00
CA PRO A 194 0.73 6.79 -7.63
C PRO A 194 -0.32 5.67 -7.64
N LEU A 195 -1.31 5.80 -6.76
CA LEU A 195 -2.42 4.86 -6.67
C LEU A 195 -3.29 4.88 -7.94
N SER A 196 -4.00 3.77 -8.16
CA SER A 196 -4.98 3.69 -9.25
C SER A 196 -6.10 4.70 -9.07
N ARG A 197 -6.57 5.28 -10.19
CA ARG A 197 -7.69 6.24 -10.20
C ARG A 197 -8.98 5.67 -9.60
N TRP A 198 -9.17 4.35 -9.67
CA TRP A 198 -10.32 3.65 -9.09
C TRP A 198 -10.37 3.77 -7.56
N CYS A 199 -9.23 3.95 -6.89
CA CYS A 199 -9.20 4.16 -5.43
C CYS A 199 -9.92 5.45 -5.00
N ARG A 200 -10.08 6.42 -5.90
CA ARG A 200 -10.83 7.67 -5.63
C ARG A 200 -12.34 7.46 -5.50
N LEU A 201 -12.87 6.35 -6.00
CA LEU A 201 -14.30 6.04 -5.94
C LEU A 201 -14.72 5.53 -4.57
N ILE A 202 -13.79 5.01 -3.77
CA ILE A 202 -14.09 4.44 -2.46
C ILE A 202 -14.22 5.57 -1.43
N PRO A 203 -15.37 5.71 -0.74
CA PRO A 203 -15.56 6.76 0.27
C PRO A 203 -14.54 6.60 1.41
N GLY A 204 -13.91 7.71 1.79
CA GLY A 204 -12.81 7.73 2.78
C GLY A 204 -11.42 7.52 2.18
N ILE A 205 -11.27 6.72 1.11
CA ILE A 205 -9.97 6.50 0.45
C ILE A 205 -9.61 7.67 -0.49
N ARG A 206 -10.59 8.45 -0.94
CA ARG A 206 -10.35 9.64 -1.80
C ARG A 206 -9.33 10.61 -1.20
N ASP A 207 -9.52 11.00 0.07
CA ASP A 207 -8.62 11.96 0.72
C ASP A 207 -7.22 11.36 0.90
N LEU A 208 -7.18 10.07 1.22
CA LEU A 208 -5.97 9.29 1.38
C LEU A 208 -5.15 9.20 0.08
N HIS A 209 -5.84 9.03 -1.06
CA HIS A 209 -5.23 9.06 -2.39
C HIS A 209 -4.54 10.40 -2.64
N SER A 210 -5.20 11.53 -2.35
CA SER A 210 -4.61 12.85 -2.55
C SER A 210 -3.45 13.13 -1.60
N ILE A 211 -3.56 12.72 -0.33
CA ILE A 211 -2.46 12.86 0.64
C ILE A 211 -1.24 12.04 0.23
N TYR A 212 -1.45 10.80 -0.24
CA TYR A 212 -0.35 9.97 -0.76
C TYR A 212 0.24 10.50 -2.07
N GLY A 213 -0.60 11.03 -2.97
CA GLY A 213 -0.13 11.72 -4.17
C GLY A 213 0.75 12.92 -3.82
N TYR A 214 0.37 13.71 -2.81
CA TYR A 214 1.18 14.83 -2.34
C TYR A 214 2.49 14.36 -1.70
N TYR A 215 2.46 13.27 -0.92
CA TYR A 215 3.67 12.62 -0.40
C TYR A 215 4.65 12.26 -1.52
N LEU A 216 4.16 11.62 -2.58
CA LEU A 216 4.98 11.26 -3.75
C LEU A 216 5.54 12.50 -4.45
N TYR A 217 4.73 13.53 -4.64
CA TYR A 217 5.17 14.80 -5.23
C TYR A 217 6.38 15.41 -4.49
N ILE A 218 6.26 15.55 -3.17
CA ILE A 218 7.33 16.12 -2.33
C ILE A 218 8.57 15.23 -2.33
N GLN A 219 8.41 13.91 -2.31
CA GLN A 219 9.55 13.00 -2.36
C GLN A 219 10.24 12.98 -3.72
N TYR A 220 9.49 13.01 -4.82
CA TYR A 220 10.08 13.11 -6.16
C TYR A 220 10.86 14.41 -6.32
N ALA A 221 10.29 15.54 -5.88
CA ALA A 221 10.98 16.82 -5.89
C ALA A 221 12.26 16.77 -5.05
N ARG A 222 12.21 16.20 -3.84
CA ARG A 222 13.39 16.02 -2.97
C ARG A 222 14.48 15.21 -3.65
N ILE A 223 14.11 14.08 -4.26
CA ILE A 223 15.06 13.18 -4.92
C ILE A 223 15.68 13.85 -6.16
N LEU A 224 14.89 14.57 -6.95
CA LEU A 224 15.39 15.32 -8.11
C LEU A 224 16.30 16.48 -7.68
N MET A 225 15.99 17.18 -6.59
CA MET A 225 16.87 18.22 -6.05
C MET A 225 18.21 17.65 -5.57
N GLN A 226 18.22 16.45 -4.99
CA GLN A 226 19.46 15.77 -4.62
C GLN A 226 20.34 15.45 -5.83
N THR A 227 19.77 15.40 -7.04
CA THR A 227 20.59 15.28 -8.25
C THR A 227 21.24 16.59 -8.69
N GLY A 228 20.96 17.71 -8.01
CA GLY A 228 21.39 19.04 -8.44
C GLY A 228 20.42 19.73 -9.41
N MET A 229 19.22 19.16 -9.63
CA MET A 229 18.15 19.84 -10.35
C MET A 229 17.69 21.09 -9.59
N LYS A 230 17.34 22.15 -10.31
CA LYS A 230 16.79 23.36 -9.69
C LYS A 230 15.44 23.06 -9.03
N SER A 231 15.16 23.74 -7.92
CA SER A 231 13.93 23.60 -7.13
C SER A 231 12.66 23.66 -7.97
N VAL A 232 12.53 24.66 -8.84
CA VAL A 232 11.33 24.87 -9.67
C VAL A 232 11.10 23.71 -10.64
N ASP A 233 12.16 23.27 -11.31
CA ASP A 233 12.10 22.17 -12.28
C ASP A 233 11.78 20.86 -11.55
N ALA A 234 12.43 20.61 -10.42
CA ALA A 234 12.20 19.43 -9.57
C ALA A 234 10.75 19.34 -9.06
N LEU A 235 10.18 20.47 -8.62
CA LEU A 235 8.78 20.53 -8.21
C LEU A 235 7.83 20.26 -9.38
N SER A 236 8.05 20.89 -10.53
CA SER A 236 7.19 20.69 -11.70
C SER A 236 7.17 19.23 -12.18
N HIS A 237 8.34 18.61 -12.32
CA HIS A 237 8.47 17.19 -12.69
C HIS A 237 7.90 16.27 -11.62
N GLY A 238 8.14 16.58 -10.33
CA GLY A 238 7.57 15.84 -9.21
C GLY A 238 6.05 15.83 -9.23
N LYS A 239 5.41 16.98 -9.49
CA LYS A 239 3.94 17.11 -9.52
C LYS A 239 3.35 16.31 -10.68
N ILE A 240 3.98 16.35 -11.86
CA ILE A 240 3.58 15.57 -13.05
C ILE A 240 3.67 14.07 -12.78
N LEU A 241 4.80 13.61 -12.23
CA LEU A 241 5.04 12.19 -11.94
C LEU A 241 4.07 11.65 -10.89
N ALA A 242 3.75 12.45 -9.87
CA ALA A 242 2.84 12.06 -8.79
C ALA A 242 1.36 12.05 -9.20
N GLN A 243 1.01 12.69 -10.33
CA GLN A 243 -0.37 12.84 -10.81
C GLN A 243 -1.30 13.40 -9.72
N VAL A 244 -0.77 14.30 -8.88
CA VAL A 244 -1.51 14.88 -7.76
C VAL A 244 -2.22 16.17 -8.16
N ASP A 245 -3.45 16.29 -7.71
CA ASP A 245 -4.23 17.51 -7.78
C ASP A 245 -4.41 18.06 -6.36
N THR A 246 -3.70 19.15 -6.07
CA THR A 246 -3.64 19.80 -4.75
C THR A 246 -4.83 20.71 -4.47
N ASP A 247 -5.55 21.14 -5.51
CA ASP A 247 -6.59 22.17 -5.42
C ASP A 247 -7.87 21.65 -4.73
N ASN A 248 -8.09 20.33 -4.77
CA ASN A 248 -9.28 19.71 -4.21
C ASN A 248 -9.29 19.60 -2.67
N ILE A 249 -8.15 19.81 -2.00
CA ILE A 249 -8.05 19.71 -0.54
C ILE A 249 -7.38 20.97 -0.01
N HIS A 250 -8.16 21.82 0.65
CA HIS A 250 -7.69 23.12 1.15
C HIS A 250 -6.39 23.02 1.97
N GLU A 251 -6.30 22.04 2.87
CA GLU A 251 -5.09 21.82 3.66
C GLU A 251 -3.88 21.40 2.81
N LEU A 252 -4.07 20.68 1.69
CA LEU A 252 -2.95 20.36 0.77
C LEU A 252 -2.56 21.58 -0.07
N SER A 253 -3.52 22.45 -0.41
CA SER A 253 -3.22 23.74 -1.06
C SER A 253 -2.31 24.59 -0.20
N ILE A 254 -2.54 24.68 1.12
CA ILE A 254 -1.66 25.43 2.04
C ILE A 254 -0.23 24.87 2.03
N LEU A 255 -0.09 23.53 1.98
CA LEU A 255 1.22 22.90 1.91
C LEU A 255 1.90 23.15 0.55
N ASP A 256 1.15 23.12 -0.55
CA ASP A 256 1.64 23.43 -1.89
C ASP A 256 2.11 24.90 -1.99
N ASP A 257 1.35 25.84 -1.40
CA ASP A 257 1.73 27.25 -1.30
C ASP A 257 3.02 27.43 -0.49
N GLY A 258 3.17 26.71 0.63
CA GLY A 258 4.38 26.73 1.45
C GLY A 258 5.62 26.25 0.68
N VAL A 259 5.47 25.21 -0.14
CA VAL A 259 6.51 24.67 -1.00
C VAL A 259 6.89 25.64 -2.12
N ALA A 260 5.91 26.29 -2.74
CA ALA A 260 6.16 27.32 -3.75
C ALA A 260 6.94 28.51 -3.16
N ILE A 261 6.51 29.02 -2.00
CA ILE A 261 7.19 30.12 -1.29
C ILE A 261 8.61 29.71 -0.89
N ALA A 262 8.80 28.50 -0.36
CA ALA A 262 10.13 28.01 0.02
C ALA A 262 11.08 27.86 -1.18
N SER A 263 10.54 27.49 -2.35
CA SER A 263 11.29 27.49 -3.61
C SER A 263 11.75 28.90 -3.98
N ASP A 264 10.84 29.88 -3.94
CA ASP A 264 11.15 31.29 -4.25
C ASP A 264 12.17 31.89 -3.28
N MET A 265 12.06 31.53 -2.00
CA MET A 265 12.98 31.94 -0.94
C MET A 265 14.30 31.15 -0.90
N ARG A 266 14.48 30.16 -1.77
CA ARG A 266 15.68 29.27 -1.82
C ARG A 266 15.96 28.54 -0.51
N VAL A 267 14.91 28.12 0.20
CA VAL A 267 14.98 27.35 1.45
C VAL A 267 14.24 26.01 1.35
N LEU A 268 13.91 25.59 0.13
CA LEU A 268 13.12 24.39 -0.14
C LEU A 268 13.76 23.11 0.42
N ASP A 269 15.09 23.03 0.46
CA ASP A 269 15.85 21.93 1.06
C ASP A 269 15.51 21.71 2.54
N LYS A 270 15.15 22.77 3.26
CA LYS A 270 14.73 22.73 4.67
C LYS A 270 13.24 22.48 4.85
N GLU A 271 12.44 22.92 3.89
CA GLU A 271 10.97 22.80 3.93
C GLU A 271 10.50 21.37 3.58
N LEU A 272 11.09 20.72 2.57
CA LEU A 272 10.67 19.38 2.13
C LEU A 272 10.66 18.33 3.25
N PRO A 273 11.70 18.21 4.11
CA PRO A 273 11.66 17.27 5.24
C PRO A 273 10.50 17.54 6.20
N HIS A 274 10.18 18.82 6.45
CA HIS A 274 9.06 19.20 7.30
C HIS A 274 7.72 18.80 6.67
N GLN A 275 7.54 19.08 5.38
CA GLN A 275 6.37 18.70 4.60
C GLN A 275 6.14 17.20 4.60
N ILE A 276 7.18 16.40 4.37
CA ILE A 276 7.12 14.93 4.41
C ILE A 276 6.60 14.43 5.76
N GLN A 277 7.10 15.01 6.85
CA GLN A 277 6.66 14.64 8.20
C GLN A 277 5.19 15.03 8.43
N GLN A 278 4.79 16.24 8.07
CA GLN A 278 3.40 16.70 8.21
C GLN A 278 2.42 15.81 7.43
N VAL A 279 2.76 15.47 6.18
CA VAL A 279 1.96 14.63 5.31
C VAL A 279 1.83 13.22 5.87
N SER A 280 2.91 12.66 6.41
CA SER A 280 2.89 11.34 7.06
C SER A 280 1.97 11.33 8.28
N VAL A 281 2.07 12.33 9.16
CA VAL A 281 1.17 12.48 10.33
C VAL A 281 -0.27 12.62 9.89
N LYS A 282 -0.53 13.43 8.85
CA LYS A 282 -1.85 13.65 8.31
C LYS A 282 -2.45 12.37 7.72
N PHE A 283 -1.65 11.60 6.98
CA PHE A 283 -2.03 10.32 6.43
C PHE A 283 -2.44 9.34 7.53
N ILE A 284 -1.59 9.19 8.56
CA ILE A 284 -1.85 8.29 9.69
C ILE A 284 -3.14 8.69 10.43
N LYS A 285 -3.35 9.99 10.65
CA LYS A 285 -4.58 10.51 11.28
C LYS A 285 -5.82 10.12 10.46
N GLN A 286 -5.82 10.38 9.15
CA GLN A 286 -6.96 10.03 8.28
C GLN A 286 -7.18 8.52 8.21
N MET A 287 -6.09 7.75 8.10
CA MET A 287 -6.15 6.29 8.12
C MET A 287 -6.75 5.76 9.43
N THR A 288 -6.43 6.39 10.56
CA THR A 288 -6.95 6.00 11.88
C THR A 288 -8.45 6.28 11.97
N ILE A 289 -8.93 7.42 11.47
CA ILE A 289 -10.36 7.73 11.40
C ILE A 289 -11.11 6.69 10.56
N ILE A 290 -10.55 6.30 9.41
CA ILE A 290 -11.10 5.27 8.52
C ILE A 290 -11.14 3.93 9.24
N ARG A 291 -10.02 3.51 9.85
CA ARG A 291 -9.90 2.29 10.65
C ARG A 291 -10.98 2.26 11.72
N ASP A 292 -11.09 3.30 12.54
CA ASP A 292 -12.04 3.33 13.65
C ASP A 292 -13.50 3.24 13.18
N ARG A 293 -13.83 3.91 12.07
CA ARG A 293 -15.16 3.84 11.46
C ARG A 293 -15.47 2.43 10.95
N ILE A 294 -14.52 1.81 10.26
CA ILE A 294 -14.66 0.45 9.73
C ILE A 294 -14.74 -0.57 10.87
N THR A 295 -13.87 -0.49 11.88
CA THR A 295 -13.90 -1.39 13.04
C THR A 295 -15.23 -1.29 13.78
N ARG A 296 -15.72 -0.08 14.07
CA ARG A 296 -17.03 0.10 14.74
C ARG A 296 -18.19 -0.46 13.93
N SER A 297 -18.24 -0.18 12.63
CA SER A 297 -19.31 -0.73 11.77
C SER A 297 -19.24 -2.25 11.67
N THR A 298 -18.04 -2.82 11.57
CA THR A 298 -17.82 -4.28 11.54
C THR A 298 -18.23 -4.93 12.85
N GLN A 299 -17.89 -4.35 14.00
CA GLN A 299 -18.31 -4.84 15.32
C GLN A 299 -19.82 -4.79 15.49
N ALA A 300 -20.48 -3.70 15.07
CA ALA A 300 -21.93 -3.60 15.11
C ALA A 300 -22.59 -4.67 14.22
N ALA A 301 -22.12 -4.83 12.98
CA ALA A 301 -22.64 -5.85 12.06
C ALA A 301 -22.44 -7.28 12.60
N THR A 302 -21.25 -7.57 13.12
CA THR A 302 -20.93 -8.88 13.71
C THR A 302 -21.79 -9.14 14.96
N GLY A 303 -22.02 -8.13 15.79
CA GLY A 303 -22.90 -8.22 16.96
C GLY A 303 -24.35 -8.53 16.58
N VAL A 304 -24.87 -7.92 15.51
CA VAL A 304 -26.20 -8.23 14.97
C VAL A 304 -26.26 -9.67 14.43
N ILE A 305 -25.23 -10.11 13.70
CA ILE A 305 -25.16 -11.47 13.15
C ILE A 305 -25.14 -12.50 14.28
N ILE A 306 -24.20 -12.36 15.24
CA ILE A 306 -24.05 -13.31 16.35
C ILE A 306 -25.28 -13.26 17.26
N GLY A 307 -25.79 -12.06 17.58
CA GLY A 307 -26.99 -11.91 18.40
C GLY A 307 -28.22 -12.54 17.76
N GLY A 308 -28.43 -12.31 16.45
CA GLY A 308 -29.48 -12.96 15.68
C GLY A 308 -29.34 -14.49 15.69
N LEU A 309 -28.13 -15.00 15.50
CA LEU A 309 -27.83 -16.43 15.54
C LEU A 309 -28.17 -17.07 16.90
N ILE A 310 -27.76 -16.41 17.99
CA ILE A 310 -28.05 -16.86 19.36
C ILE A 310 -29.56 -16.92 19.57
N ILE A 311 -30.30 -15.88 19.19
CA ILE A 311 -31.76 -15.89 19.29
C ILE A 311 -32.35 -17.04 18.48
N ALA A 312 -31.88 -17.26 17.24
CA ALA A 312 -32.29 -18.37 16.39
C ALA A 312 -32.09 -19.74 17.05
N MET A 313 -31.00 -19.89 17.80
CA MET A 313 -30.60 -21.15 18.41
C MET A 313 -31.30 -21.39 19.75
N TYR A 314 -31.49 -20.36 20.58
CA TYR A 314 -32.04 -20.52 21.92
C TYR A 314 -33.57 -20.40 21.98
N LEU A 315 -34.19 -19.59 21.12
CA LEU A 315 -35.64 -19.44 21.09
C LEU A 315 -36.39 -20.79 20.92
N PRO A 316 -36.00 -21.68 19.99
CA PRO A 316 -36.63 -22.98 19.86
C PRO A 316 -36.51 -23.84 21.13
N ILE A 317 -35.33 -23.83 21.76
CA ILE A 317 -35.05 -24.62 22.99
C ILE A 317 -35.99 -24.19 24.13
N PHE A 318 -36.18 -22.88 24.32
CA PHE A 318 -37.08 -22.36 25.35
C PHE A 318 -38.54 -22.72 25.10
N GLN A 319 -38.99 -22.72 23.84
CA GLN A 319 -40.37 -23.07 23.49
C GLN A 319 -40.68 -24.53 23.79
N LEU A 320 -39.79 -25.47 23.44
CA LEU A 320 -39.94 -26.88 23.78
C LEU A 320 -40.03 -27.11 25.30
N GLY A 321 -39.18 -26.43 26.08
CA GLY A 321 -39.20 -26.52 27.55
C GLY A 321 -40.45 -25.95 28.22
N SER A 322 -41.26 -25.16 27.50
CA SER A 322 -42.52 -24.59 28.01
C SER A 322 -43.77 -25.44 27.71
N THR A 323 -43.62 -26.49 26.89
CA THR A 323 -44.72 -27.36 26.45
C THR A 323 -44.95 -28.61 27.32
N THR A 324 -44.20 -28.75 28.42
CA THR A 324 -44.50 -29.68 29.53
C THR A 324 -45.31 -28.98 30.62
#